data_AF-A0A2V8XKK1-F1
#
_entry.id   AF-A0A2V8XKK1-F1
#
_cell.length_a   1.000
_cell.length_b   1.000
_cell.length_c   1.000
_cell.angle_alpha   90.00
_cell.angle_beta   90.00
_cell.angle_gamma   90.00
#
_symmetry.space_group_name_H-M   'P 1'
#
loop_
_entity.id
_entity.type
_entity.pdbx_description
1 polymer ?
#
loop_
_entity_poly.entity_id
_entity_poly.type
_entity_poly.pdbx_seq_one_letter_code
_entity_poly.pdbx_strand_id
1 'polypeptide(L)'
;ATPPTVATLSQFFNMETGPAPKIDAALALINSGAVETTGTILQLGGTASNPPTNGPPHGGSGVAPTVGRTVAKSGRSTGLTCSAIFATQTNVSVQYQKGCGTGSTFNVSFTNQVDVTNNGFSAEGDSGSLIVTQDTADPVALLYAGSGSDTVGNPISDVLNGLADPANPQSKPAIVGDNSLNGHTVAACNLPGPQSATAARLAVQRTAASPEAVQRALTVRDAHLAQLMAYPEMQAVGVGASYDNSLEPAILLFVTKEQPRSNLPAQIVGIRTRIVEGDLFSQRGAVTAAESATLEETVAPPQLVYPISDAEVGRAKIVHAAHAEEWMKKAGVQGVGIGSSADAPGEAALVIFLLRGVPHDPIPPVIDGLRTRVRESSRFRAGFGDAPAKRGCSMPAKRNTQPVASESQPRP
;
A
#
# COMPACT_ATOMS: atom_id res chain seq x y z
N ALA A 1 0.39 38.93 10.37
CA ALA A 1 0.05 38.41 11.70
C ALA A 1 0.36 36.92 11.71
N THR A 2 0.98 36.41 12.77
CA THR A 2 1.14 34.96 12.96
C THR A 2 -0.26 34.35 13.11
N PRO A 3 -0.61 33.30 12.35
CA PRO A 3 -1.90 32.64 12.54
C PRO A 3 -2.03 32.16 14.00
N PRO A 4 -3.24 32.18 14.58
CA PRO A 4 -3.44 31.75 15.96
C PRO A 4 -3.04 30.29 16.11
N THR A 5 -2.36 29.96 17.21
CA THR A 5 -2.09 28.57 17.58
C THR A 5 -3.43 27.88 17.84
N VAL A 6 -3.71 26.80 17.11
CA VAL A 6 -4.96 26.03 17.25
C VAL A 6 -4.84 24.80 18.14
N ALA A 7 -3.61 24.30 18.33
CA ALA A 7 -3.31 23.16 19.19
C ALA A 7 -1.84 23.16 19.60
N THR A 8 -1.50 22.45 20.67
CA THR A 8 -0.12 22.28 21.16
C THR A 8 0.22 20.79 21.22
N LEU A 9 1.39 20.39 20.71
CA LEU A 9 1.86 19.01 20.75
C LEU A 9 1.83 18.47 22.20
N SER A 10 1.13 17.36 22.42
CA SER A 10 0.98 16.73 23.74
C SER A 10 1.68 15.37 23.83
N GLN A 11 1.67 14.60 22.74
CA GLN A 11 2.28 13.27 22.69
C GLN A 11 2.77 12.97 21.27
N PHE A 12 3.84 12.19 21.13
CA PHE A 12 4.28 11.68 19.84
C PHE A 12 5.02 10.37 20.02
N PHE A 13 5.03 9.54 18.99
CA PHE A 13 5.86 8.35 18.96
C PHE A 13 7.30 8.70 18.57
N ASN A 14 8.27 8.40 19.43
CA ASN A 14 9.67 8.67 19.12
C ASN A 14 10.24 7.57 18.22
N MET A 15 10.41 7.85 16.93
CA MET A 15 10.93 6.86 15.97
C MET A 15 12.40 6.48 16.17
N GLU A 16 13.21 7.28 16.87
CA GLU A 16 14.62 6.96 17.14
C GLU A 16 14.76 5.99 18.32
N THR A 17 13.98 6.18 19.38
CA THR A 17 14.13 5.42 20.64
C THR A 17 12.96 4.50 20.98
N GLY A 18 11.84 4.62 20.28
CA GLY A 18 10.62 3.85 20.53
C GLY A 18 10.75 2.38 20.12
N PRO A 19 10.10 1.46 20.87
CA PRO A 19 10.12 0.03 20.55
C PRO A 19 9.35 -0.28 19.26
N ALA A 20 9.64 -1.40 18.62
CA ALA A 20 8.79 -1.90 17.53
C ALA A 20 7.47 -2.47 18.07
N PRO A 21 6.36 -2.47 17.29
CA PRO A 21 6.22 -1.85 15.97
C PRO A 21 6.20 -0.31 16.08
N LYS A 22 6.85 0.35 15.12
CA LYS A 22 6.91 1.82 15.08
C LYS A 22 5.68 2.39 14.39
N ILE A 23 5.27 3.60 14.79
CA ILE A 23 4.26 4.42 14.12
C ILE A 23 4.80 5.83 13.89
N ASP A 24 4.28 6.54 12.89
CA ASP A 24 4.58 7.95 12.63
C ASP A 24 3.31 8.77 12.93
N ALA A 25 3.13 9.08 14.21
CA ALA A 25 1.94 9.78 14.68
C ALA A 25 2.21 10.63 15.93
N ALA A 26 1.39 11.65 16.11
CA ALA A 26 1.41 12.55 17.26
C ALA A 26 0.00 13.03 17.61
N LEU A 27 -0.20 13.38 18.87
CA LEU A 27 -1.38 14.08 19.38
C LEU A 27 -1.02 15.52 19.68
N ALA A 28 -1.95 16.42 19.34
CA ALA A 28 -1.89 17.81 19.77
C ALA A 28 -3.18 18.13 20.55
N LEU A 29 -3.02 18.71 21.73
CA LEU A 29 -4.11 19.22 22.54
C LEU A 29 -4.66 20.49 21.90
N ILE A 30 -5.92 20.44 21.47
CA ILE A 30 -6.59 21.57 20.83
C ILE A 30 -6.84 22.70 21.82
N ASN A 31 -6.71 23.93 21.35
CA ASN A 31 -7.16 25.10 22.09
C ASN A 31 -8.69 25.18 22.00
N SER A 32 -9.36 25.43 23.14
CA SER A 32 -10.82 25.49 23.19
C SER A 32 -11.37 26.48 22.16
N GLY A 33 -12.30 26.02 21.31
CA GLY A 33 -12.92 26.82 20.25
C GLY A 33 -12.07 27.03 18.99
N ALA A 34 -10.82 26.52 18.95
CA ALA A 34 -9.95 26.69 17.79
C ALA A 34 -10.09 25.56 16.74
N VAL A 35 -10.67 24.41 17.13
CA VAL A 35 -10.91 23.25 16.27
C VAL A 35 -12.33 22.76 16.50
N GLU A 36 -13.04 22.45 15.41
CA GLU A 36 -14.36 21.82 15.48
C GLU A 36 -14.26 20.41 16.07
N THR A 37 -15.03 20.15 17.13
CA THR A 37 -14.98 18.88 17.88
C THR A 37 -15.89 17.80 17.32
N THR A 38 -16.51 18.03 16.16
CA THR A 38 -17.38 17.05 15.47
C THR A 38 -16.59 16.04 14.63
N GLY A 39 -15.27 16.25 14.46
CA GLY A 39 -14.44 15.42 13.61
C GLY A 39 -14.59 15.70 12.12
N THR A 40 -15.27 16.78 11.74
CA THR A 40 -15.50 17.14 10.33
C THR A 40 -14.18 17.28 9.56
N ILE A 41 -14.02 16.50 8.49
CA ILE A 41 -12.91 16.60 7.54
C ILE A 41 -13.42 17.26 6.27
N LEU A 42 -12.62 18.19 5.74
CA LEU A 42 -12.95 18.89 4.50
C LEU A 42 -13.11 17.90 3.34
N GLN A 43 -14.13 18.09 2.51
CA GLN A 43 -14.39 17.29 1.30
C GLN A 43 -14.70 15.79 1.53
N LEU A 44 -14.84 15.32 2.77
CA LEU A 44 -15.08 13.91 3.06
C LEU A 44 -16.57 13.51 3.10
N GLY A 45 -17.49 14.44 2.91
CA GLY A 45 -18.91 14.25 3.16
C GLY A 45 -19.63 13.28 2.22
N GLY A 46 -20.77 12.79 2.69
CA GLY A 46 -21.62 11.82 1.98
C GLY A 46 -22.66 12.40 1.03
N THR A 47 -22.66 13.72 0.82
CA THR A 47 -23.54 14.35 -0.17
C THR A 47 -22.77 14.64 -1.45
N ALA A 48 -23.29 14.14 -2.57
CA ALA A 48 -22.76 14.40 -3.91
C ALA A 48 -22.90 15.89 -4.27
N SER A 49 -21.80 16.62 -4.32
CA SER A 49 -21.74 18.04 -4.67
C SER A 49 -20.41 18.41 -5.33
N ASN A 50 -20.37 19.56 -6.02
CA ASN A 50 -19.13 20.14 -6.57
C ASN A 50 -18.99 21.59 -6.09
N PRO A 51 -18.04 21.91 -5.18
CA PRO A 51 -17.03 21.01 -4.60
C PRO A 51 -17.64 19.98 -3.62
N PRO A 52 -16.92 18.88 -3.30
CA PRO A 52 -17.38 17.89 -2.33
C PRO A 52 -17.72 18.50 -0.96
N THR A 53 -18.78 18.00 -0.34
CA THR A 53 -19.19 18.43 1.02
C THR A 53 -18.18 18.01 2.08
N ASN A 54 -18.15 18.70 3.21
CA ASN A 54 -17.37 18.27 4.37
C ASN A 54 -18.16 17.21 5.16
N GLY A 55 -17.45 16.31 5.84
CA GLY A 55 -18.09 15.30 6.68
C GLY A 55 -17.13 14.66 7.66
N PRO A 56 -17.62 14.18 8.81
CA PRO A 56 -16.79 13.45 9.75
C PRO A 56 -16.47 12.03 9.25
N PRO A 57 -15.35 11.41 9.63
CA PRO A 57 -15.18 9.97 9.47
C PRO A 57 -16.17 9.21 10.37
N HIS A 58 -16.28 7.89 10.22
CA HIS A 58 -16.91 7.05 11.25
C HIS A 58 -16.04 7.10 12.52
N GLY A 59 -16.65 7.36 13.67
CA GLY A 59 -15.99 7.41 14.96
C GLY A 59 -15.56 6.04 15.47
N GLY A 60 -14.64 6.03 16.45
CA GLY A 60 -14.21 4.83 17.15
C GLY A 60 -12.81 4.35 16.78
N SER A 61 -12.61 3.03 16.77
CA SER A 61 -11.29 2.40 16.63
C SER A 61 -10.86 2.15 15.18
N GLY A 62 -11.76 2.37 14.22
CA GLY A 62 -11.56 2.01 12.82
C GLY A 62 -11.67 0.51 12.52
N VAL A 63 -11.34 0.15 11.28
CA VAL A 63 -11.45 -1.20 10.74
C VAL A 63 -10.10 -1.72 10.23
N ALA A 64 -9.94 -3.03 10.20
CA ALA A 64 -8.73 -3.66 9.70
C ALA A 64 -8.58 -3.43 8.17
N PRO A 65 -7.37 -3.14 7.68
CA PRO A 65 -7.12 -2.99 6.25
C PRO A 65 -7.28 -4.34 5.53
N THR A 66 -7.91 -4.32 4.36
CA THR A 66 -8.11 -5.51 3.52
C THR A 66 -7.65 -5.21 2.10
N VAL A 67 -6.93 -6.15 1.48
CA VAL A 67 -6.46 -6.01 0.09
C VAL A 67 -7.65 -5.78 -0.85
N GLY A 68 -7.52 -4.81 -1.75
CA GLY A 68 -8.57 -4.41 -2.69
C GLY A 68 -9.65 -3.51 -2.10
N ARG A 69 -9.66 -3.25 -0.79
CA ARG A 69 -10.61 -2.32 -0.18
C ARG A 69 -10.43 -0.92 -0.77
N THR A 70 -11.51 -0.36 -1.28
CA THR A 70 -11.56 1.01 -1.79
C THR A 70 -11.50 2.00 -0.64
N VAL A 71 -10.56 2.93 -0.72
CA VAL A 71 -10.28 3.92 0.32
C VAL A 71 -10.27 5.34 -0.23
N ALA A 72 -10.49 6.30 0.66
CA ALA A 72 -10.40 7.72 0.39
C ALA A 72 -9.53 8.41 1.44
N LYS A 73 -8.97 9.56 1.09
CA LYS A 73 -8.40 10.48 2.07
C LYS A 73 -8.60 11.92 1.62
N SER A 74 -8.64 12.86 2.55
CA SER A 74 -8.60 14.28 2.24
C SER A 74 -7.35 14.90 2.85
N GLY A 75 -6.47 15.44 2.00
CA GLY A 75 -5.17 15.99 2.40
C GLY A 75 -4.93 17.40 1.86
N ARG A 76 -4.00 18.13 2.49
CA ARG A 76 -3.78 19.56 2.17
C ARG A 76 -3.31 19.80 0.73
N SER A 77 -2.59 18.85 0.13
CA SER A 77 -1.94 19.05 -1.16
C SER A 77 -2.79 18.52 -2.31
N THR A 78 -3.42 17.35 -2.15
CA THR A 78 -4.24 16.77 -3.22
C THR A 78 -5.75 16.92 -3.02
N GLY A 79 -6.20 17.44 -1.87
CA GLY A 79 -7.61 17.40 -1.48
C GLY A 79 -8.10 15.97 -1.26
N LEU A 80 -9.41 15.77 -1.45
CA LEU A 80 -10.00 14.43 -1.47
C LEU A 80 -9.47 13.62 -2.65
N THR A 81 -8.98 12.42 -2.40
CA THR A 81 -8.57 11.44 -3.42
C THR A 81 -9.02 10.03 -3.03
N CYS A 82 -9.16 9.17 -4.03
CA CYS A 82 -9.72 7.83 -3.88
C CYS A 82 -8.81 6.81 -4.57
N SER A 83 -8.60 5.65 -3.94
CA SER A 83 -7.76 4.56 -4.47
C SER A 83 -8.18 3.22 -3.84
N ALA A 84 -7.36 2.19 -3.96
CA ALA A 84 -7.54 0.89 -3.33
C ALA A 84 -6.27 0.43 -2.60
N ILE A 85 -6.46 -0.32 -1.52
CA ILE A 85 -5.37 -0.96 -0.77
C ILE A 85 -4.71 -2.01 -1.67
N PHE A 86 -3.43 -1.84 -1.96
CA PHE A 86 -2.63 -2.73 -2.80
C PHE A 86 -2.05 -3.90 -2.01
N ALA A 87 -1.49 -3.59 -0.84
CA ALA A 87 -0.94 -4.59 0.06
C ALA A 87 -1.21 -4.22 1.52
N THR A 88 -1.26 -5.25 2.36
CA THR A 88 -1.41 -5.16 3.81
C THR A 88 -0.27 -5.89 4.49
N GLN A 89 -0.11 -5.66 5.80
CA GLN A 89 0.99 -6.22 6.58
C GLN A 89 2.37 -5.92 5.99
N THR A 90 2.52 -4.74 5.39
CA THR A 90 3.73 -4.40 4.66
C THR A 90 4.82 -4.00 5.63
N ASN A 91 5.92 -4.74 5.63
CA ASN A 91 7.17 -4.30 6.23
C ASN A 91 7.85 -3.36 5.24
N VAL A 92 8.23 -2.16 5.65
CA VAL A 92 8.80 -1.13 4.77
C VAL A 92 9.98 -0.42 5.42
N SER A 93 10.94 0.00 4.59
CA SER A 93 12.04 0.89 4.98
C SER A 93 11.78 2.29 4.42
N VAL A 94 11.47 3.23 5.31
CA VAL A 94 11.15 4.61 4.92
C VAL A 94 12.33 5.53 5.21
N GLN A 95 12.70 6.33 4.22
CA GLN A 95 13.74 7.35 4.40
C GLN A 95 13.16 8.66 4.91
N TYR A 96 13.75 9.16 5.98
CA TYR A 96 13.50 10.46 6.58
C TYR A 96 14.68 11.38 6.35
N GLN A 97 14.44 12.69 6.47
CA GLN A 97 15.48 13.71 6.47
C GLN A 97 15.43 14.50 7.78
N LYS A 98 16.58 14.65 8.44
CA LYS A 98 16.70 15.53 9.61
C LYS A 98 16.56 17.00 9.21
N GLY A 99 16.05 17.83 10.12
CA GLY A 99 16.15 19.29 10.02
C GLY A 99 15.40 19.94 8.85
N CYS A 100 14.09 19.74 8.71
CA CYS A 100 13.23 20.42 7.73
C CYS A 100 13.82 20.64 6.32
N GLY A 101 14.42 19.60 5.75
CA GLY A 101 14.98 19.64 4.40
C GLY A 101 16.46 20.05 4.31
N THR A 102 17.18 20.20 5.44
CA THR A 102 18.60 20.62 5.43
C THR A 102 19.57 19.64 6.10
N GLY A 103 19.08 18.58 6.74
CA GLY A 103 19.92 17.61 7.46
C GLY A 103 20.16 16.30 6.73
N SER A 104 20.88 15.40 7.40
CA SER A 104 21.17 14.05 6.91
C SER A 104 19.92 13.18 6.82
N THR A 105 19.94 12.23 5.89
CA THR A 105 18.88 11.23 5.77
C THR A 105 19.16 10.01 6.66
N PHE A 106 18.11 9.38 7.15
CA PHE A 106 18.17 8.10 7.87
C PHE A 106 16.96 7.25 7.49
N ASN A 107 17.07 5.93 7.64
CA ASN A 107 15.99 5.02 7.34
C ASN A 107 15.36 4.48 8.63
N VAL A 108 14.05 4.32 8.62
CA VAL A 108 13.28 3.72 9.71
C VAL A 108 12.47 2.56 9.14
N SER A 109 12.61 1.39 9.75
CA SER A 109 11.81 0.22 9.40
C SER A 109 10.48 0.24 10.16
N PHE A 110 9.41 0.01 9.42
CA PHE A 110 8.05 -0.17 9.94
C PHE A 110 7.56 -1.56 9.56
N THR A 111 6.73 -2.15 10.41
CA THR A 111 6.08 -3.44 10.16
C THR A 111 4.58 -3.26 10.19
N ASN A 112 3.84 -4.17 9.56
CA ASN A 112 2.38 -4.14 9.55
C ASN A 112 1.75 -2.91 8.85
N GLN A 113 2.40 -2.30 7.87
CA GLN A 113 1.88 -1.10 7.22
C GLN A 113 0.79 -1.40 6.18
N VAL A 114 0.01 -0.38 5.84
CA VAL A 114 -0.98 -0.41 4.75
C VAL A 114 -0.39 0.30 3.55
N ASP A 115 -0.33 -0.40 2.41
CA ASP A 115 0.10 0.15 1.14
C ASP A 115 -1.10 0.39 0.23
N VAL A 116 -1.23 1.62 -0.28
CA VAL A 116 -2.30 2.06 -1.17
C VAL A 116 -1.66 2.47 -2.49
N THR A 117 -2.27 2.07 -3.62
CA THR A 117 -1.74 2.48 -4.92
C THR A 117 -1.77 4.01 -5.05
N ASN A 118 -0.63 4.60 -5.45
CA ASN A 118 -0.51 6.02 -5.68
C ASN A 118 -0.47 6.36 -7.18
N ASN A 119 -1.63 6.73 -7.71
CA ASN A 119 -1.78 7.34 -9.03
C ASN A 119 -2.35 8.77 -8.88
N GLY A 120 -1.69 9.58 -8.05
CA GLY A 120 -2.24 10.84 -7.56
C GLY A 120 -3.14 10.67 -6.32
N PHE A 121 -3.06 9.51 -5.65
CA PHE A 121 -3.74 9.31 -4.38
C PHE A 121 -3.14 10.21 -3.30
N SER A 122 -1.83 10.42 -3.26
CA SER A 122 -1.22 11.33 -2.29
C SER A 122 0.00 12.05 -2.83
N ALA A 123 0.28 13.22 -2.27
CA ALA A 123 1.51 13.96 -2.53
C ALA A 123 2.15 14.46 -1.22
N GLU A 124 3.39 14.96 -1.32
CA GLU A 124 4.05 15.71 -0.26
C GLU A 124 3.14 16.83 0.24
N GLY A 125 2.69 16.72 1.48
CA GLY A 125 1.42 17.37 1.76
C GLY A 125 0.49 16.62 2.66
N ASP A 126 0.20 15.41 2.25
CA ASP A 126 -0.94 14.72 2.80
C ASP A 126 -0.56 13.89 4.02
N SER A 127 0.71 13.87 4.44
CA SER A 127 1.15 13.25 5.69
C SER A 127 0.31 13.76 6.86
N GLY A 128 -0.25 12.83 7.63
CA GLY A 128 -1.23 13.08 8.70
C GLY A 128 -2.69 12.99 8.25
N SER A 129 -2.99 12.80 6.96
CA SER A 129 -4.36 12.60 6.49
C SER A 129 -4.86 11.22 6.88
N LEU A 130 -6.09 11.17 7.38
CA LEU A 130 -6.77 9.91 7.67
C LEU A 130 -7.21 9.25 6.37
N ILE A 131 -6.84 7.98 6.20
CA ILE A 131 -7.34 7.10 5.14
C ILE A 131 -8.56 6.38 5.68
N VAL A 132 -9.69 6.49 4.99
CA VAL A 132 -10.97 5.90 5.35
C VAL A 132 -11.51 4.99 4.25
N THR A 133 -12.45 4.10 4.56
CA THR A 133 -13.20 3.35 3.54
C THR A 133 -14.12 4.29 2.74
N GLN A 134 -14.38 3.96 1.47
CA GLN A 134 -15.24 4.81 0.62
C GLN A 134 -16.74 4.68 0.90
N ASP A 135 -17.20 3.54 1.42
CA ASP A 135 -18.61 3.19 1.62
C ASP A 135 -19.14 3.63 2.99
N THR A 136 -18.30 3.63 4.02
CA THR A 136 -18.71 3.88 5.42
C THR A 136 -17.88 4.97 6.09
N ALA A 137 -16.84 5.51 5.44
CA ALA A 137 -15.89 6.44 6.03
C ALA A 137 -15.20 5.88 7.30
N ASP A 138 -15.07 4.55 7.40
CA ASP A 138 -14.36 3.89 8.50
C ASP A 138 -12.87 4.22 8.46
N PRO A 139 -12.26 4.67 9.58
CA PRO A 139 -10.82 4.84 9.68
C PRO A 139 -10.08 3.53 9.37
N VAL A 140 -9.09 3.58 8.49
CA VAL A 140 -8.26 2.42 8.11
C VAL A 140 -6.80 2.62 8.48
N ALA A 141 -6.23 3.77 8.10
CA ALA A 141 -4.81 4.05 8.27
C ALA A 141 -4.52 5.56 8.37
N LEU A 142 -3.37 5.91 8.92
CA LEU A 142 -2.85 7.27 8.94
C LEU A 142 -1.69 7.38 7.94
N LEU A 143 -1.84 8.22 6.92
CA LEU A 143 -0.83 8.41 5.88
C LEU A 143 0.41 9.09 6.45
N TYR A 144 1.60 8.53 6.23
CA TYR A 144 2.85 9.19 6.66
C TYR A 144 3.94 9.25 5.58
N ALA A 145 3.97 8.27 4.67
CA ALA A 145 5.02 8.15 3.65
C ALA A 145 4.46 7.76 2.28
N GLY A 146 5.31 7.82 1.26
CA GLY A 146 4.98 7.35 -0.08
C GLY A 146 6.19 7.20 -0.98
N SER A 147 5.95 6.61 -2.15
CA SER A 147 6.86 6.50 -3.28
C SER A 147 6.19 7.11 -4.52
N GLY A 148 6.87 7.04 -5.67
CA GLY A 148 6.29 7.49 -6.94
C GLY A 148 5.13 6.62 -7.45
N SER A 149 4.80 5.52 -6.77
CA SER A 149 3.75 4.60 -7.20
C SER A 149 2.87 4.07 -6.08
N ASP A 150 3.24 4.33 -4.82
CA ASP A 150 2.55 3.80 -3.65
C ASP A 150 2.51 4.82 -2.50
N THR A 151 1.52 4.68 -1.63
CA THR A 151 1.29 5.49 -0.43
C THR A 151 1.26 4.55 0.77
N VAL A 152 2.00 4.89 1.81
CA VAL A 152 2.12 4.06 3.02
C VAL A 152 1.44 4.76 4.20
N GLY A 153 0.59 4.01 4.89
CA GLY A 153 -0.05 4.44 6.12
C GLY A 153 0.15 3.45 7.26
N ASN A 154 0.25 3.98 8.49
CA ASN A 154 0.17 3.16 9.70
C ASN A 154 -1.27 2.69 9.87
N PRO A 155 -1.56 1.39 10.14
CA PRO A 155 -2.91 0.96 10.49
C PRO A 155 -3.46 1.80 11.64
N ILE A 156 -4.72 2.19 11.55
CA ILE A 156 -5.28 3.11 12.55
C ILE A 156 -5.28 2.48 13.95
N SER A 157 -5.48 1.16 14.05
CA SER A 157 -5.35 0.40 15.31
C SER A 157 -3.98 0.57 15.95
N ASP A 158 -2.90 0.55 15.15
CA ASP A 158 -1.53 0.65 15.64
C ASP A 158 -1.23 2.08 16.10
N VAL A 159 -1.81 3.08 15.41
CA VAL A 159 -1.74 4.48 15.82
C VAL A 159 -2.42 4.70 17.17
N LEU A 160 -3.66 4.21 17.34
CA LEU A 160 -4.40 4.36 18.59
C LEU A 160 -3.71 3.60 19.75
N ASN A 161 -3.12 2.44 19.47
CA ASN A 161 -2.34 1.69 20.46
C ASN A 161 -1.04 2.42 20.84
N GLY A 162 -0.28 2.92 19.87
CA GLY A 162 1.00 3.59 20.12
C GLY A 162 0.86 4.99 20.74
N LEU A 163 -0.34 5.56 20.71
CA LEU A 163 -0.69 6.83 21.34
C LEU A 163 -1.60 6.64 22.58
N ALA A 164 -1.63 5.44 23.17
CA ALA A 164 -2.29 5.23 24.45
C ALA A 164 -1.74 6.18 25.54
N ASP A 165 -2.55 6.47 26.54
CA ASP A 165 -2.16 7.32 27.67
C ASP A 165 -0.94 6.70 28.38
N PRO A 166 0.19 7.43 28.48
CA PRO A 166 1.38 6.94 29.17
C PRO A 166 1.16 6.56 30.63
N ALA A 167 0.18 7.19 31.30
CA ALA A 167 -0.19 6.90 32.69
C ALA A 167 -1.21 5.74 32.80
N ASN A 168 -1.96 5.47 31.73
CA ASN A 168 -2.93 4.37 31.69
C ASN A 168 -3.00 3.75 30.28
N PRO A 169 -2.14 2.75 29.97
CA PRO A 169 -2.07 2.15 28.63
C PRO A 169 -3.37 1.47 28.13
N GLN A 170 -4.35 1.24 29.01
CA GLN A 170 -5.68 0.75 28.62
C GLN A 170 -6.56 1.88 28.05
N SER A 171 -6.26 3.13 28.40
CA SER A 171 -6.90 4.32 27.85
C SER A 171 -6.26 4.68 26.52
N LYS A 172 -6.97 4.44 25.43
CA LYS A 172 -6.51 4.73 24.07
C LYS A 172 -7.32 5.90 23.50
N PRO A 173 -6.72 6.75 22.67
CA PRO A 173 -7.49 7.69 21.87
C PRO A 173 -8.45 6.93 20.95
N ALA A 174 -9.51 7.61 20.54
CA ALA A 174 -10.46 7.14 19.54
C ALA A 174 -10.66 8.23 18.48
N ILE A 175 -11.03 7.83 17.27
CA ILE A 175 -11.38 8.76 16.21
C ILE A 175 -12.72 9.42 16.57
N VAL A 176 -12.74 10.75 16.54
CA VAL A 176 -13.97 11.53 16.70
C VAL A 176 -14.65 11.63 15.35
N GLY A 177 -15.95 11.35 15.29
CA GLY A 177 -16.70 11.40 14.05
C GLY A 177 -18.17 11.01 14.20
N ASP A 178 -18.77 10.58 13.09
CA ASP A 178 -20.13 10.04 13.07
C ASP A 178 -20.23 8.79 13.94
N ASN A 179 -21.29 8.65 14.72
CA ASN A 179 -21.54 7.48 15.57
C ASN A 179 -22.70 6.62 15.04
N SER A 180 -23.16 6.87 13.80
CA SER A 180 -24.15 6.04 13.14
C SER A 180 -23.58 4.65 12.85
N LEU A 181 -24.42 3.61 12.93
CA LEU A 181 -23.97 2.21 12.80
C LEU A 181 -23.27 1.89 11.48
N ASN A 182 -23.56 2.65 10.41
CA ASN A 182 -23.08 2.38 9.05
C ASN A 182 -22.16 3.49 8.53
N GLY A 183 -21.89 4.53 9.32
CA GLY A 183 -21.22 5.74 8.84
C GLY A 183 -21.90 6.34 7.59
N HIS A 184 -21.09 6.94 6.72
CA HIS A 184 -21.58 7.43 5.43
C HIS A 184 -20.60 7.13 4.30
N THR A 185 -21.13 7.03 3.08
CA THR A 185 -20.29 6.95 1.88
C THR A 185 -19.48 8.23 1.69
N VAL A 186 -18.30 8.17 1.13
CA VAL A 186 -17.54 9.33 0.66
C VAL A 186 -18.00 9.63 -0.77
N ALA A 187 -19.04 10.48 -0.90
CA ALA A 187 -19.81 10.60 -2.14
C ALA A 187 -18.97 11.02 -3.34
N ALA A 188 -17.94 11.84 -3.12
CA ALA A 188 -17.10 12.34 -4.21
C ALA A 188 -16.20 11.28 -4.86
N CYS A 189 -15.98 10.11 -4.24
CA CYS A 189 -15.32 8.99 -4.93
C CYS A 189 -16.19 8.39 -6.06
N ASN A 190 -17.50 8.62 -6.01
CA ASN A 190 -18.47 8.11 -6.99
C ASN A 190 -18.92 9.20 -7.99
N LEU A 191 -18.40 10.43 -7.89
CA LEU A 191 -18.76 11.53 -8.77
C LEU A 191 -17.99 11.45 -10.09
N PRO A 192 -18.64 11.58 -11.27
CA PRO A 192 -17.95 11.63 -12.55
C PRO A 192 -16.91 12.77 -12.55
N GLY A 193 -15.64 12.40 -12.66
CA GLY A 193 -14.52 13.33 -12.63
C GLY A 193 -13.19 12.63 -12.91
N PRO A 194 -12.07 13.38 -12.96
CA PRO A 194 -10.75 12.79 -13.21
C PRO A 194 -10.42 11.66 -12.22
N GLN A 195 -10.99 11.70 -11.00
CA GLN A 195 -10.78 10.69 -9.94
C GLN A 195 -11.46 9.35 -10.21
N SER A 196 -12.67 9.34 -10.80
CA SER A 196 -13.35 8.08 -11.19
C SER A 196 -12.67 7.39 -12.36
N ALA A 197 -11.95 8.12 -13.22
CA ALA A 197 -11.13 7.54 -14.28
C ALA A 197 -9.84 6.90 -13.73
N THR A 198 -9.26 7.47 -12.67
CA THR A 198 -8.02 6.98 -12.03
C THR A 198 -8.21 5.67 -11.27
N ALA A 199 -9.36 5.49 -10.60
CA ALA A 199 -9.68 4.25 -9.88
C ALA A 199 -10.01 3.08 -10.82
N ALA A 200 -10.55 3.36 -12.01
CA ALA A 200 -11.13 2.35 -12.87
C ALA A 200 -10.11 1.52 -13.67
N ARG A 201 -8.88 2.01 -13.91
CA ARG A 201 -7.88 1.32 -14.76
C ARG A 201 -6.46 1.61 -14.31
N LEU A 202 -6.08 1.04 -13.17
CA LEU A 202 -4.68 0.88 -12.82
C LEU A 202 -4.12 -0.25 -13.72
N ALA A 203 -3.64 0.13 -14.91
CA ALA A 203 -3.10 -0.83 -15.87
C ALA A 203 -1.85 -1.50 -15.29
N VAL A 204 -1.82 -2.83 -15.32
CA VAL A 204 -0.60 -3.57 -15.02
C VAL A 204 0.47 -3.16 -16.03
N GLN A 205 1.67 -2.88 -15.52
CA GLN A 205 2.79 -2.50 -16.36
C GLN A 205 3.28 -3.71 -17.15
N ARG A 206 3.24 -3.62 -18.49
CA ARG A 206 3.74 -4.63 -19.41
C ARG A 206 5.13 -4.23 -19.88
N THR A 207 6.14 -5.02 -19.56
CA THR A 207 7.47 -4.91 -20.18
C THR A 207 7.68 -6.17 -21.03
N ALA A 208 8.30 -6.01 -22.21
CA ALA A 208 8.64 -7.16 -23.03
C ALA A 208 9.78 -7.93 -22.35
N ALA A 209 9.53 -9.20 -22.01
CA ALA A 209 10.57 -10.12 -21.57
C ALA A 209 11.60 -10.35 -22.70
N SER A 210 12.82 -10.78 -22.35
CA SER A 210 13.85 -11.01 -23.36
C SER A 210 13.44 -12.13 -24.33
N PRO A 211 13.84 -12.06 -25.62
CA PRO A 211 13.53 -13.11 -26.59
C PRO A 211 13.98 -14.51 -26.15
N GLU A 212 15.13 -14.60 -25.46
CA GLU A 212 15.67 -15.87 -24.95
C GLU A 212 14.78 -16.43 -23.83
N ALA A 213 14.30 -15.58 -22.92
CA ALA A 213 13.40 -15.98 -21.86
C ALA A 213 12.05 -16.46 -22.43
N VAL A 214 11.52 -15.74 -23.43
CA VAL A 214 10.29 -16.13 -24.15
C VAL A 214 10.50 -17.49 -24.85
N GLN A 215 11.63 -17.68 -25.53
CA GLN A 215 11.92 -18.95 -26.21
C GLN A 215 12.04 -20.11 -25.21
N ARG A 216 12.66 -19.88 -24.05
CA ARG A 216 12.70 -20.86 -22.95
C ARG A 216 11.28 -21.22 -22.48
N ALA A 217 10.40 -20.23 -22.32
CA ALA A 217 9.02 -20.46 -21.93
C ALA A 217 8.23 -21.26 -22.97
N LEU A 218 8.46 -21.01 -24.27
CA LEU A 218 7.86 -21.80 -25.36
C LEU A 218 8.29 -23.26 -25.27
N THR A 219 9.58 -23.52 -25.11
CA THR A 219 10.12 -24.90 -24.96
C THR A 219 9.54 -25.62 -23.76
N VAL A 220 9.45 -24.95 -22.60
CA VAL A 220 8.86 -25.53 -21.38
C VAL A 220 7.36 -25.78 -21.57
N ARG A 221 6.61 -24.82 -22.15
CA ARG A 221 5.20 -25.00 -22.49
C ARG A 221 5.01 -26.25 -23.35
N ASP A 222 5.77 -26.41 -24.43
CA ASP A 222 5.61 -27.51 -25.38
C ASP A 222 5.92 -28.86 -24.73
N ALA A 223 6.94 -28.93 -23.87
CA ALA A 223 7.30 -30.13 -23.13
C ALA A 223 6.21 -30.57 -22.12
N HIS A 224 5.45 -29.61 -21.57
CA HIS A 224 4.41 -29.86 -20.55
C HIS A 224 2.98 -29.76 -21.08
N LEU A 225 2.80 -29.51 -22.39
CA LEU A 225 1.50 -29.23 -22.98
C LEU A 225 0.46 -30.32 -22.70
N ALA A 226 0.83 -31.59 -22.89
CA ALA A 226 -0.08 -32.72 -22.70
C ALA A 226 -0.59 -32.83 -21.25
N GLN A 227 0.27 -32.50 -20.27
CA GLN A 227 -0.10 -32.49 -18.86
C GLN A 227 -1.02 -31.31 -18.54
N LEU A 228 -0.74 -30.14 -19.11
CA LEU A 228 -1.56 -28.94 -18.90
C LEU A 228 -2.94 -29.05 -19.57
N MET A 229 -3.01 -29.64 -20.75
CA MET A 229 -4.27 -29.87 -21.45
C MET A 229 -5.12 -30.99 -20.84
N ALA A 230 -4.59 -31.72 -19.84
CA ALA A 230 -5.35 -32.72 -19.09
C ALA A 230 -6.23 -32.11 -17.98
N TYR A 231 -5.99 -30.84 -17.60
CA TYR A 231 -6.87 -30.13 -16.68
C TYR A 231 -8.21 -29.82 -17.38
N PRO A 232 -9.37 -30.20 -16.80
CA PRO A 232 -10.67 -30.10 -17.46
C PRO A 232 -11.06 -28.65 -17.79
N GLU A 233 -10.56 -27.68 -17.02
CA GLU A 233 -10.80 -26.26 -17.22
C GLU A 233 -9.97 -25.66 -18.37
N MET A 234 -8.91 -26.34 -18.82
CA MET A 234 -7.94 -25.82 -19.79
C MET A 234 -8.47 -25.84 -21.23
N GLN A 235 -8.49 -24.68 -21.89
CA GLN A 235 -8.85 -24.54 -23.29
C GLN A 235 -7.61 -24.39 -24.20
N ALA A 236 -6.62 -23.61 -23.76
CA ALA A 236 -5.38 -23.39 -24.48
C ALA A 236 -4.21 -23.06 -23.54
N VAL A 237 -2.99 -23.26 -24.01
CA VAL A 237 -1.76 -22.91 -23.30
C VAL A 237 -0.87 -22.08 -24.21
N GLY A 238 -0.49 -20.89 -23.73
CA GLY A 238 0.30 -19.93 -24.46
C GLY A 238 1.53 -19.46 -23.69
N VAL A 239 2.21 -18.44 -24.23
CA VAL A 239 3.29 -17.73 -23.55
C VAL A 239 3.08 -16.23 -23.75
N GLY A 240 3.23 -15.47 -22.68
CA GLY A 240 3.12 -14.02 -22.69
C GLY A 240 3.90 -13.39 -21.54
N ALA A 241 3.60 -12.13 -21.21
CA ALA A 241 4.21 -11.46 -20.06
C ALA A 241 3.60 -11.96 -18.74
N SER A 242 4.40 -11.96 -17.66
CA SER A 242 3.88 -12.01 -16.30
C SER A 242 3.46 -10.60 -15.85
N TYR A 243 2.37 -10.54 -15.09
CA TYR A 243 1.83 -9.36 -14.42
C TYR A 243 2.29 -9.27 -12.97
N ASP A 244 2.72 -10.39 -12.40
CA ASP A 244 3.40 -10.43 -11.11
C ASP A 244 4.88 -10.06 -11.21
N ASN A 245 5.52 -10.25 -12.36
CA ASN A 245 6.88 -9.77 -12.61
C ASN A 245 7.01 -9.32 -14.07
N SER A 246 7.00 -8.00 -14.29
CA SER A 246 6.97 -7.43 -15.65
C SER A 246 8.20 -7.74 -16.50
N LEU A 247 9.31 -8.15 -15.89
CA LEU A 247 10.55 -8.50 -16.59
C LEU A 247 10.62 -9.98 -17.01
N GLU A 248 9.65 -10.80 -16.59
CA GLU A 248 9.65 -12.24 -16.83
C GLU A 248 8.48 -12.68 -17.74
N PRO A 249 8.68 -13.71 -18.58
CA PRO A 249 7.57 -14.33 -19.28
C PRO A 249 6.76 -15.22 -18.32
N ALA A 250 5.51 -15.45 -18.68
CA ALA A 250 4.63 -16.42 -18.04
C ALA A 250 4.09 -17.41 -19.07
N ILE A 251 3.86 -18.65 -18.63
CA ILE A 251 3.05 -19.63 -19.36
C ILE A 251 1.59 -19.27 -19.11
N LEU A 252 0.87 -18.95 -20.19
CA LEU A 252 -0.52 -18.54 -20.10
C LEU A 252 -1.41 -19.77 -20.08
N LEU A 253 -2.30 -19.84 -19.09
CA LEU A 253 -3.29 -20.88 -18.90
C LEU A 253 -4.64 -20.28 -19.26
N PHE A 254 -5.12 -20.52 -20.49
CA PHE A 254 -6.43 -20.07 -20.94
C PHE A 254 -7.48 -21.06 -20.47
N VAL A 255 -8.26 -20.66 -19.47
CA VAL A 255 -9.18 -21.55 -18.76
C VAL A 255 -10.63 -21.08 -18.90
N THR A 256 -11.54 -22.03 -18.79
CA THR A 256 -12.96 -21.77 -18.74
C THR A 256 -13.31 -20.99 -17.49
N LYS A 257 -13.98 -19.86 -17.67
CA LYS A 257 -14.40 -18.97 -16.59
C LYS A 257 -15.24 -19.73 -15.54
N GLU A 258 -15.11 -19.32 -14.27
CA GLU A 258 -15.86 -19.85 -13.12
C GLU A 258 -15.64 -21.34 -12.79
N GLN A 259 -14.70 -22.01 -13.47
CA GLN A 259 -14.30 -23.36 -13.06
C GLN A 259 -13.30 -23.34 -11.89
N PRO A 260 -13.35 -24.35 -10.99
CA PRO A 260 -12.35 -24.51 -9.94
C PRO A 260 -10.95 -24.65 -10.54
N ARG A 261 -10.00 -23.86 -10.02
CA ARG A 261 -8.61 -23.79 -10.50
C ARG A 261 -7.57 -24.09 -9.43
N SER A 262 -7.97 -24.67 -8.30
CA SER A 262 -7.09 -24.88 -7.13
C SER A 262 -5.90 -25.80 -7.39
N ASN A 263 -5.93 -26.55 -8.49
CA ASN A 263 -4.91 -27.53 -8.84
C ASN A 263 -3.97 -27.03 -9.95
N LEU A 264 -4.20 -25.84 -10.51
CA LEU A 264 -3.32 -25.31 -11.54
C LEU A 264 -1.96 -24.94 -10.93
N PRO A 265 -0.85 -25.34 -11.58
CA PRO A 265 0.48 -25.07 -11.05
C PRO A 265 0.77 -23.58 -11.10
N ALA A 266 1.31 -23.00 -10.01
CA ALA A 266 1.74 -21.60 -9.99
C ALA A 266 3.03 -21.33 -10.80
N GLN A 267 3.79 -22.38 -11.09
CA GLN A 267 4.97 -22.34 -11.94
C GLN A 267 5.24 -23.69 -12.62
N ILE A 268 5.96 -23.67 -13.74
CA ILE A 268 6.39 -24.86 -14.48
C ILE A 268 7.87 -24.70 -14.81
N VAL A 269 8.71 -25.59 -14.26
CA VAL A 269 10.19 -25.53 -14.43
C VAL A 269 10.74 -24.12 -14.13
N GLY A 270 10.25 -23.51 -13.05
CA GLY A 270 10.64 -22.17 -12.61
C GLY A 270 10.09 -21.01 -13.45
N ILE A 271 9.14 -21.24 -14.36
CA ILE A 271 8.45 -20.20 -15.13
C ILE A 271 7.07 -19.98 -14.52
N ARG A 272 6.73 -18.72 -14.22
CA ARG A 272 5.41 -18.33 -13.68
C ARG A 272 4.29 -18.78 -14.61
N THR A 273 3.15 -19.17 -14.05
CA THR A 273 1.91 -19.32 -14.83
C THR A 273 1.02 -18.10 -14.65
N ARG A 274 0.30 -17.72 -15.71
CA ARG A 274 -0.72 -16.67 -15.65
C ARG A 274 -2.04 -17.21 -16.16
N ILE A 275 -3.10 -17.04 -15.37
CA ILE A 275 -4.43 -17.55 -15.65
C ILE A 275 -5.22 -16.49 -16.41
N VAL A 276 -5.77 -16.88 -17.54
CA VAL A 276 -6.61 -16.04 -18.40
C VAL A 276 -7.98 -16.72 -18.51
N GLU A 277 -8.98 -16.13 -17.88
CA GLU A 277 -10.34 -16.68 -17.85
C GLU A 277 -11.19 -16.14 -19.00
N GLY A 278 -11.87 -17.04 -19.70
CA GLY A 278 -12.83 -16.68 -20.74
C GLY A 278 -13.89 -17.76 -20.90
N ASP A 279 -15.01 -17.42 -21.54
CA ASP A 279 -16.09 -18.38 -21.78
C ASP A 279 -15.66 -19.40 -22.85
N LEU A 280 -15.25 -18.90 -24.02
CA LEU A 280 -14.75 -19.71 -25.13
C LEU A 280 -13.63 -18.97 -25.85
N PHE A 281 -12.47 -19.61 -25.95
CA PHE A 281 -11.37 -19.10 -26.76
C PHE A 281 -11.44 -19.65 -28.20
N SER A 282 -11.10 -18.79 -29.17
CA SER A 282 -11.15 -19.13 -30.60
C SER A 282 -10.08 -20.13 -31.04
N GLN A 283 -9.03 -20.29 -30.24
CA GLN A 283 -7.94 -21.24 -30.43
C GLN A 283 -7.86 -22.20 -29.23
N ARG A 284 -7.41 -23.43 -29.48
CA ARG A 284 -7.29 -24.49 -28.46
C ARG A 284 -5.94 -25.20 -28.54
N GLY A 285 -5.53 -25.80 -27.42
CA GLY A 285 -4.24 -26.51 -27.33
C GLY A 285 -3.07 -25.53 -27.19
N ALA A 286 -1.91 -25.86 -27.78
CA ALA A 286 -0.78 -24.93 -27.79
C ALA A 286 -1.03 -23.78 -28.76
N VAL A 287 -0.87 -22.56 -28.27
CA VAL A 287 -0.99 -21.33 -29.07
C VAL A 287 0.32 -20.57 -29.11
N THR A 288 0.61 -19.94 -30.24
CA THR A 288 1.76 -19.05 -30.44
C THR A 288 1.66 -17.81 -29.55
N ALA A 289 2.75 -17.03 -29.44
CA ALA A 289 2.73 -15.78 -28.69
C ALA A 289 1.77 -14.73 -29.31
N ALA A 290 1.64 -14.72 -30.64
CA ALA A 290 0.72 -13.82 -31.34
C ALA A 290 -0.76 -14.22 -31.12
N GLU A 291 -1.06 -15.51 -31.17
CA GLU A 291 -2.39 -16.03 -30.84
C GLU A 291 -2.70 -15.79 -29.36
N SER A 292 -1.73 -15.98 -28.46
CA SER A 292 -1.87 -15.67 -27.03
C SER A 292 -2.30 -14.22 -26.82
N ALA A 293 -1.61 -13.26 -27.47
CA ALA A 293 -1.97 -11.85 -27.40
C ALA A 293 -3.40 -11.59 -27.92
N THR A 294 -3.79 -12.25 -29.01
CA THR A 294 -5.15 -12.14 -29.59
C THR A 294 -6.21 -12.67 -28.62
N LEU A 295 -5.96 -13.82 -27.96
CA LEU A 295 -6.88 -14.37 -26.97
C LEU A 295 -7.01 -13.46 -25.74
N GLU A 296 -5.92 -12.86 -25.27
CA GLU A 296 -5.94 -11.92 -24.15
C GLU A 296 -6.79 -10.66 -24.43
N GLU A 297 -6.88 -10.21 -25.68
CA GLU A 297 -7.72 -9.06 -26.06
C GLU A 297 -9.23 -9.35 -25.95
N THR A 298 -9.62 -10.63 -25.90
CA THR A 298 -11.03 -11.04 -25.79
C THR A 298 -11.55 -11.06 -24.35
N VAL A 299 -10.68 -10.91 -23.36
CA VAL A 299 -11.04 -10.97 -21.93
C VAL A 299 -11.01 -9.60 -21.26
N ALA A 300 -11.56 -9.52 -20.05
CA ALA A 300 -11.51 -8.30 -19.26
C ALA A 300 -10.04 -7.88 -19.02
N PRO A 301 -9.70 -6.59 -19.17
CA PRO A 301 -8.35 -6.11 -18.89
C PRO A 301 -7.92 -6.43 -17.45
N PRO A 302 -6.64 -6.73 -17.22
CA PRO A 302 -6.15 -7.04 -15.89
C PRO A 302 -6.26 -5.84 -14.95
N GLN A 303 -6.61 -6.12 -13.69
CA GLN A 303 -6.63 -5.15 -12.62
C GLN A 303 -5.32 -5.18 -11.83
N LEU A 304 -4.94 -4.05 -11.23
CA LEU A 304 -3.76 -3.99 -10.38
C LEU A 304 -3.97 -4.75 -9.07
N VAL A 305 -5.19 -4.81 -8.55
CA VAL A 305 -5.52 -5.51 -7.30
C VAL A 305 -6.78 -6.33 -7.53
N TYR A 306 -6.78 -7.56 -7.06
CA TYR A 306 -7.93 -8.45 -7.04
C TYR A 306 -8.35 -8.73 -5.59
N PRO A 307 -9.64 -8.97 -5.33
CA PRO A 307 -10.07 -9.44 -4.02
C PRO A 307 -9.46 -10.83 -3.75
N ILE A 308 -9.09 -11.07 -2.50
CA ILE A 308 -8.57 -12.35 -2.00
C ILE A 308 -9.39 -12.76 -0.78
N SER A 309 -9.59 -14.07 -0.61
CA SER A 309 -10.37 -14.59 0.52
C SER A 309 -9.59 -14.52 1.85
N ASP A 310 -10.30 -14.56 2.98
CA ASP A 310 -9.65 -14.64 4.31
C ASP A 310 -8.74 -15.86 4.46
N ALA A 311 -9.09 -16.98 3.79
CA ALA A 311 -8.25 -18.16 3.77
C ALA A 311 -6.92 -17.89 3.06
N GLU A 312 -6.96 -17.20 1.91
CA GLU A 312 -5.75 -16.79 1.17
C GLU A 312 -4.89 -15.82 1.98
N VAL A 313 -5.52 -14.83 2.64
CA VAL A 313 -4.83 -13.92 3.56
C VAL A 313 -4.19 -14.70 4.71
N GLY A 314 -4.88 -15.70 5.27
CA GLY A 314 -4.36 -16.58 6.30
C GLY A 314 -3.14 -17.39 5.86
N ARG A 315 -3.16 -17.97 4.65
CA ARG A 315 -2.00 -18.66 4.07
C ARG A 315 -0.84 -17.70 3.87
N ALA A 316 -1.11 -16.52 3.31
CA ALA A 316 -0.08 -15.52 3.05
C ALA A 316 0.57 -14.97 4.32
N LYS A 317 -0.20 -14.83 5.41
CA LYS A 317 0.31 -14.45 6.74
C LYS A 317 1.40 -15.38 7.25
N ILE A 318 1.23 -16.69 7.07
CA ILE A 318 2.20 -17.70 7.51
C ILE A 318 3.51 -17.53 6.75
N VAL A 319 3.43 -17.43 5.41
CA VAL A 319 4.62 -17.25 4.56
C VAL A 319 5.29 -15.90 4.81
N HIS A 320 4.52 -14.82 4.94
CA HIS A 320 5.05 -13.49 5.25
C HIS A 320 5.79 -13.49 6.59
N ALA A 321 5.21 -14.06 7.65
CA ALA A 321 5.85 -14.15 8.96
C ALA A 321 7.16 -14.94 8.93
N ALA A 322 7.24 -15.99 8.10
CA ALA A 322 8.44 -16.81 7.95
C ALA A 322 9.57 -16.10 7.16
N HIS A 323 9.23 -15.27 6.18
CA HIS A 323 10.18 -14.81 5.16
C HIS A 323 10.45 -13.30 5.15
N ALA A 324 9.53 -12.47 5.64
CA ALA A 324 9.61 -11.02 5.44
C ALA A 324 10.89 -10.39 6.02
N GLU A 325 11.37 -10.85 7.18
CA GLU A 325 12.60 -10.32 7.78
C GLU A 325 13.86 -10.66 6.95
N GLU A 326 13.94 -11.88 6.40
CA GLU A 326 15.05 -12.27 5.54
C GLU A 326 15.04 -11.45 4.24
N TRP A 327 13.88 -11.31 3.61
CA TRP A 327 13.74 -10.55 2.37
C TRP A 327 14.06 -9.07 2.54
N MET A 328 13.68 -8.46 3.67
CA MET A 328 14.03 -7.07 3.98
C MET A 328 15.55 -6.82 4.11
N LYS A 329 16.37 -7.88 4.22
CA LYS A 329 17.85 -7.78 4.24
C LYS A 329 18.48 -7.90 2.85
N LYS A 330 17.73 -8.32 1.82
CA LYS A 330 18.26 -8.50 0.46
C LYS A 330 18.46 -7.16 -0.24
N ALA A 331 19.47 -7.10 -1.11
CA ALA A 331 19.77 -5.92 -1.90
C ALA A 331 18.58 -5.52 -2.78
N GLY A 332 18.33 -4.22 -2.90
CA GLY A 332 17.22 -3.67 -3.69
C GLY A 332 15.82 -3.79 -3.04
N VAL A 333 15.62 -4.65 -2.05
CA VAL A 333 14.34 -4.77 -1.33
C VAL A 333 14.16 -3.61 -0.36
N GLN A 334 13.04 -2.89 -0.50
CA GLN A 334 12.63 -1.82 0.40
C GLN A 334 11.33 -2.12 1.15
N GLY A 335 10.60 -3.17 0.76
CA GLY A 335 9.42 -3.60 1.46
C GLY A 335 8.97 -5.02 1.11
N VAL A 336 8.20 -5.63 2.00
CA VAL A 336 7.58 -6.96 1.82
C VAL A 336 6.19 -6.95 2.45
N GLY A 337 5.15 -7.26 1.67
CA GLY A 337 3.76 -7.26 2.14
C GLY A 337 2.90 -8.36 1.54
N ILE A 338 1.62 -8.36 1.88
CA ILE A 338 0.64 -9.32 1.38
C ILE A 338 -0.33 -8.59 0.45
N GLY A 339 -0.43 -9.04 -0.80
CA GLY A 339 -1.35 -8.53 -1.80
C GLY A 339 -1.97 -9.65 -2.61
N SER A 340 -2.65 -9.30 -3.70
CA SER A 340 -3.16 -10.28 -4.66
C SER A 340 -2.15 -10.55 -5.77
N SER A 341 -2.13 -11.78 -6.29
CA SER A 341 -1.50 -12.06 -7.58
C SER A 341 -2.28 -11.40 -8.71
N ALA A 342 -1.57 -10.76 -9.64
CA ALA A 342 -2.13 -10.29 -10.90
C ALA A 342 -2.08 -11.36 -12.00
N ASP A 343 -1.23 -12.38 -11.83
CA ASP A 343 -1.18 -13.56 -12.70
C ASP A 343 -2.30 -14.57 -12.39
N ALA A 344 -2.78 -14.64 -11.16
CA ALA A 344 -3.86 -15.53 -10.74
C ALA A 344 -4.86 -14.76 -9.87
N PRO A 345 -5.88 -14.13 -10.48
CA PRO A 345 -6.93 -13.42 -9.75
C PRO A 345 -7.52 -14.30 -8.62
N GLY A 346 -7.71 -13.73 -7.43
CA GLY A 346 -8.23 -14.47 -6.27
C GLY A 346 -7.18 -15.22 -5.43
N GLU A 347 -5.95 -15.41 -5.93
CA GLU A 347 -4.83 -15.93 -5.13
C GLU A 347 -4.06 -14.79 -4.44
N ALA A 348 -3.58 -15.05 -3.22
CA ALA A 348 -2.66 -14.13 -2.55
C ALA A 348 -1.24 -14.26 -3.11
N ALA A 349 -0.47 -13.18 -2.97
CA ALA A 349 0.94 -13.13 -3.31
C ALA A 349 1.75 -12.41 -2.23
N LEU A 350 2.98 -12.88 -2.00
CA LEU A 350 4.00 -12.12 -1.27
C LEU A 350 4.51 -11.01 -2.18
N VAL A 351 4.16 -9.77 -1.85
CA VAL A 351 4.57 -8.60 -2.62
C VAL A 351 5.95 -8.16 -2.17
N ILE A 352 6.92 -8.17 -3.09
CA ILE A 352 8.29 -7.71 -2.89
C ILE A 352 8.43 -6.33 -3.52
N PHE A 353 8.59 -5.30 -2.68
CA PHE A 353 8.79 -3.93 -3.11
C PHE A 353 10.27 -3.68 -3.35
N LEU A 354 10.62 -3.36 -4.59
CA LEU A 354 11.99 -3.16 -5.04
C LEU A 354 12.27 -1.68 -5.34
N LEU A 355 13.50 -1.26 -5.10
CA LEU A 355 14.02 0.03 -5.54
C LEU A 355 14.31 -0.03 -7.03
N ARG A 356 13.61 0.78 -7.81
CA ARG A 356 13.78 0.84 -9.26
C ARG A 356 15.23 1.11 -9.65
N GLY A 357 15.75 0.28 -10.55
CA GLY A 357 17.11 0.41 -11.10
C GLY A 357 18.22 -0.01 -10.14
N VAL A 358 17.90 -0.53 -8.95
CA VAL A 358 18.88 -1.11 -8.03
C VAL A 358 19.00 -2.61 -8.32
N PRO A 359 20.20 -3.15 -8.60
CA PRO A 359 20.37 -4.59 -8.79
C PRO A 359 19.93 -5.39 -7.56
N HIS A 360 19.29 -6.53 -7.80
CA HIS A 360 18.82 -7.46 -6.78
C HIS A 360 18.92 -8.90 -7.30
N ASP A 361 18.90 -9.86 -6.39
CA ASP A 361 18.83 -11.28 -6.74
C ASP A 361 17.49 -11.62 -7.42
N PRO A 362 17.42 -12.65 -8.28
CA PRO A 362 16.17 -13.09 -8.88
C PRO A 362 15.10 -13.42 -7.84
N ILE A 363 13.86 -12.98 -8.09
CA ILE A 363 12.72 -13.22 -7.21
C ILE A 363 12.04 -14.53 -7.64
N PRO A 364 12.07 -15.60 -6.83
CA PRO A 364 11.48 -16.87 -7.22
C PRO A 364 9.97 -16.71 -7.48
N PRO A 365 9.37 -17.41 -8.47
CA PRO A 365 7.94 -17.35 -8.76
C PRO A 365 7.02 -17.64 -7.58
N VAL A 366 7.49 -18.54 -6.70
CA VAL A 366 6.74 -19.09 -5.57
C VAL A 366 7.67 -19.24 -4.37
N ILE A 367 7.20 -18.87 -3.18
CA ILE A 367 7.85 -19.09 -1.88
C ILE A 367 6.86 -19.85 -0.99
N ASP A 368 7.24 -21.04 -0.53
CA ASP A 368 6.40 -21.92 0.30
C ASP A 368 4.97 -22.11 -0.23
N GLY A 369 4.84 -22.27 -1.55
CA GLY A 369 3.55 -22.45 -2.22
C GLY A 369 2.74 -21.17 -2.45
N LEU A 370 3.22 -20.01 -2.00
CA LEU A 370 2.62 -18.70 -2.26
C LEU A 370 3.31 -18.01 -3.43
N ARG A 371 2.55 -17.45 -4.37
CA ARG A 371 3.10 -16.66 -5.48
C ARG A 371 3.86 -15.45 -4.96
N THR A 372 4.87 -15.00 -5.69
CA THR A 372 5.52 -13.71 -5.42
C THR A 372 5.06 -12.68 -6.43
N ARG A 373 5.00 -11.41 -6.02
CA ARG A 373 4.69 -10.29 -6.90
C ARG A 373 5.70 -9.16 -6.71
N VAL A 374 6.30 -8.71 -7.79
CA VAL A 374 7.30 -7.64 -7.81
C VAL A 374 6.61 -6.29 -7.99
N ARG A 375 6.97 -5.33 -7.14
CA ARG A 375 6.52 -3.94 -7.21
C ARG A 375 7.72 -3.01 -7.19
N GLU A 376 8.14 -2.53 -8.36
CA GLU A 376 9.25 -1.58 -8.48
C GLU A 376 8.78 -0.13 -8.35
N SER A 377 9.41 0.62 -7.45
CA SER A 377 9.14 2.05 -7.29
C SER A 377 10.39 2.83 -6.88
N SER A 378 10.26 4.15 -6.80
CA SER A 378 11.24 4.98 -6.10
C SER A 378 11.27 4.65 -4.61
N ARG A 379 12.26 5.20 -3.90
CA ARG A 379 12.40 5.00 -2.46
C ARG A 379 11.17 5.55 -1.72
N PHE A 380 10.67 4.80 -0.74
CA PHE A 380 9.70 5.33 0.22
C PHE A 380 10.31 6.48 1.03
N ARG A 381 9.65 7.63 1.03
CA ARG A 381 10.08 8.85 1.72
C ARG A 381 8.97 9.42 2.58
N ALA A 382 9.37 10.04 3.68
CA ALA A 382 8.52 10.87 4.53
C ALA A 382 9.11 12.28 4.69
N GLY A 383 8.25 13.28 4.86
CA GLY A 383 8.66 14.68 5.05
C GLY A 383 8.73 15.47 3.73
N PHE A 384 9.85 16.16 3.51
CA PHE A 384 10.02 17.16 2.43
C PHE A 384 10.35 16.57 1.06
N GLY A 385 10.47 15.24 0.94
CA GLY A 385 10.82 14.54 -0.30
C GLY A 385 11.95 15.21 -1.09
N ASP A 386 11.70 15.63 -2.34
CA ASP A 386 12.67 16.33 -3.20
C ASP A 386 12.46 17.87 -3.21
N ALA A 387 11.53 18.39 -2.40
CA ALA A 387 11.22 19.82 -2.36
C ALA A 387 12.38 20.64 -1.77
N PRO A 388 12.66 21.85 -2.32
CA PRO A 388 13.72 22.70 -1.81
C PRO A 388 13.46 23.14 -0.36
N ALA A 389 14.54 23.22 0.42
CA ALA A 389 14.52 23.56 1.83
C ALA A 389 13.67 24.82 2.12
N LYS A 390 12.65 24.68 2.96
CA LYS A 390 11.87 25.81 3.47
C LYS A 390 12.50 26.32 4.76
N ARG A 391 12.97 27.58 4.77
CA ARG A 391 13.52 28.30 5.94
C ARG A 391 12.54 28.50 7.11
N GLY A 392 11.32 27.97 7.04
CA GLY A 392 10.21 28.28 7.95
C GLY A 392 10.09 27.41 9.21
N CYS A 393 10.88 26.35 9.36
CA CYS A 393 10.87 25.56 10.59
C CYS A 393 11.81 26.15 11.63
N SER A 394 11.28 26.99 12.52
CA SER A 394 11.93 27.26 13.80
C SER A 394 11.66 26.09 14.74
N MET A 395 12.60 25.14 14.84
CA MET A 395 12.63 24.26 16.01
C MET A 395 13.16 25.09 17.19
N PRO A 396 12.43 25.21 18.32
CA PRO A 396 12.99 25.88 19.49
C PRO A 396 14.28 25.15 19.89
N ALA A 397 15.40 25.87 19.91
CA ALA A 397 16.65 25.31 20.39
C ALA A 397 16.45 24.80 21.82
N LYS A 398 16.97 23.61 22.13
CA LYS A 398 17.07 23.12 23.51
C LYS A 398 17.73 24.23 24.35
N ARG A 399 16.99 24.83 25.28
CA ARG A 399 17.60 25.62 26.35
C ARG A 399 18.45 24.66 27.17
N ASN A 400 19.76 24.71 26.98
CA ASN A 400 20.69 24.20 27.96
C ASN A 400 20.54 25.09 29.20
N THR A 401 19.67 24.71 30.13
CA THR A 401 19.77 25.20 31.50
C THR A 401 21.04 24.59 32.10
N GLN A 402 22.15 25.33 32.00
CA GLN A 402 23.29 25.09 32.89
C GLN A 402 22.82 25.32 34.34
N PRO A 403 23.17 24.43 35.29
CA PRO A 403 22.91 24.69 36.70
C PRO A 403 23.69 25.94 37.12
N VAL A 404 23.00 26.94 37.67
CA VAL A 404 23.64 28.07 38.34
C VAL A 404 24.36 27.51 39.57
N ALA A 405 25.69 27.56 39.55
CA ALA A 405 26.50 27.28 40.73
C ALA A 405 26.19 28.35 41.79
N SER A 406 25.78 27.93 42.98
CA SER A 406 25.60 28.81 44.13
C SER A 406 26.98 29.23 44.65
N GLU A 407 27.44 30.43 44.30
CA GLU A 407 28.54 31.09 45.01
C GLU A 407 28.06 31.54 46.40
N SER A 408 28.40 30.77 47.42
CA SER A 408 28.37 31.26 48.81
C SER A 408 29.69 31.98 49.10
N GLN A 409 29.71 33.30 48.97
CA GLN A 409 30.75 34.13 49.59
C GLN A 409 30.44 34.31 51.09
N PRO A 410 31.42 34.17 51.99
CA PRO A 410 31.26 34.56 53.39
C PRO A 410 31.31 36.09 53.50
N ARG A 411 30.37 36.68 54.24
CA ARG A 411 30.46 38.09 54.65
C ARG A 411 31.46 38.26 55.80
N PRO A 412 32.12 39.42 55.89
CA PRO A 412 33.16 39.71 56.88
C PRO A 412 32.65 39.75 58.33
#